data_AF-A0A8F5GWC1-F1
#
_entry.id   AF-A0A8F5GWC1-F1
#
_cell.length_a   1.000
_cell.length_b   1.000
_cell.length_c   1.000
_cell.angle_alpha   90.00
_cell.angle_beta   90.00
_cell.angle_gamma   90.00
#
_symmetry.space_group_name_H-M   'P 1'
#
loop_
_entity.id
_entity.type
_entity.pdbx_description
1 polymer ?
#
loop_
_entity_poly.entity_id
_entity_poly.type
_entity_poly.pdbx_seq_one_letter_code
_entity_poly.pdbx_strand_id
1 'polypeptide(L)' 'MEQIVFHGVISSAGSDKYGEKRYAVYIPKSVKEKAEKIAGKKVVVIIVVPDDIEE' A
#
# COMPACT_ATOMS: atom_id res chain seq x y z
N MET A 1 -3.56 14.79 14.48
CA MET A 1 -2.98 13.62 13.79
C MET A 1 -2.80 13.99 12.34
N GLU A 2 -1.61 13.80 11.77
CA GLU A 2 -1.35 14.07 10.35
C GLU A 2 -1.55 12.77 9.56
N GLN A 3 -2.49 12.77 8.62
CA GLN A 3 -2.79 11.62 7.76
C GLN A 3 -2.38 11.95 6.33
N ILE A 4 -1.53 11.10 5.74
CA ILE A 4 -1.12 11.21 4.33
C ILE A 4 -1.95 10.20 3.55
N VAL A 5 -2.79 10.69 2.65
CA VAL A 5 -3.61 9.85 1.75
C VAL A 5 -3.03 9.94 0.34
N PHE A 6 -2.86 8.79 -0.31
CA PHE A 6 -2.47 8.70 -1.71
C PHE A 6 -3.19 7.55 -2.39
N HIS A 7 -3.37 7.68 -3.70
CA HIS A 7 -3.91 6.61 -4.54
C HIS A 7 -2.73 5.91 -5.20
N GLY A 8 -2.58 4.61 -4.94
CA GLY A 8 -1.59 3.74 -5.55
C GLY A 8 -2.27 2.64 -6.34
N VAL A 9 -1.56 2.07 -7.31
CA VAL A 9 -2.01 0.88 -8.04
C VAL A 9 -1.22 -0.32 -7.52
N ILE A 10 -1.87 -1.48 -7.47
CA ILE A 10 -1.20 -2.74 -7.22
C ILE A 10 -0.30 -3.01 -8.44
N SER A 11 1.02 -2.92 -8.25
CA SER A 11 2.00 -3.10 -9.33
C SER A 11 2.23 -4.58 -9.65
N SER A 12 2.00 -5.46 -8.68
CA SER A 12 2.02 -6.90 -8.89
C SER A 12 1.19 -7.61 -7.82
N ALA A 13 0.63 -8.73 -8.24
CA ALA A 13 -0.01 -9.71 -7.37
C ALA A 13 0.67 -11.06 -7.60
N GLY A 14 0.98 -11.77 -6.53
CA GLY A 14 1.56 -13.11 -6.58
C GLY A 14 1.29 -13.86 -5.29
N SER A 15 1.96 -14.98 -5.12
CA SER A 15 1.92 -15.75 -3.88
C SER A 15 3.33 -16.02 -3.38
N ASP A 16 3.50 -16.10 -2.07
CA ASP A 16 4.76 -16.62 -1.53
C ASP A 16 4.83 -18.15 -1.63
N LYS A 17 5.96 -18.72 -1.18
CA LYS A 17 6.20 -20.17 -1.21
C LYS A 17 5.21 -21.00 -0.38
N TYR A 18 4.37 -20.36 0.43
CA TYR A 18 3.34 -21.00 1.25
C TYR A 18 1.93 -20.82 0.66
N GLY A 19 1.80 -20.14 -0.49
CA GLY A 19 0.51 -19.89 -1.15
C GLY A 19 -0.18 -18.60 -0.71
N GLU A 20 0.40 -17.86 0.24
CA GLU A 20 -0.19 -16.61 0.74
C GLU A 20 -0.11 -15.51 -0.31
N LYS A 21 -1.25 -14.88 -0.62
CA LYS A 21 -1.32 -13.79 -1.60
C LYS A 21 -0.47 -12.61 -1.12
N ARG A 22 0.41 -12.13 -1.99
CA ARG A 22 1.22 -10.92 -1.77
C ARG A 22 0.95 -9.91 -2.86
N TYR A 23 0.76 -8.68 -2.43
CA TYR A 23 0.53 -7.53 -3.29
C TYR A 23 1.65 -6.53 -3.10
N ALA A 24 2.22 -6.04 -4.20
CA ALA A 24 3.11 -4.90 -4.18
C ALA A 24 2.32 -3.64 -4.50
N VAL A 25 2.36 -2.65 -3.60
CA VAL A 25 1.75 -1.34 -3.83
C VAL A 25 2.85 -0.36 -4.21
N TYR A 26 2.67 0.31 -5.35
CA TYR A 26 3.57 1.39 -5.74
C TYR A 26 3.27 2.65 -4.92
N ILE A 27 4.27 3.16 -4.23
CA ILE A 27 4.20 4.44 -3.51
C ILE A 27 4.77 5.54 -4.41
N PRO A 28 3.98 6.55 -4.81
CA PRO A 28 4.46 7.65 -5.64
C PRO A 28 5.63 8.41 -5.00
N LYS A 29 6.57 8.89 -5.82
CA LYS A 29 7.76 9.63 -5.34
C LYS A 29 7.40 10.85 -4.47
N SER A 30 6.33 11.56 -4.83
CA SER A 30 5.81 12.70 -4.04
C SER A 30 5.34 12.31 -2.64
N VAL A 31 4.92 11.07 -2.45
CA VAL A 31 4.57 10.50 -1.13
C VAL A 31 5.84 10.07 -0.42
N LYS A 32 6.83 9.51 -1.12
CA LYS A 32 8.14 9.13 -0.55
C LYS A 32 8.86 10.33 0.08
N GLU A 33 8.85 11.49 -0.56
CA GLU A 33 9.43 12.73 -0.02
C GLU A 33 8.67 13.24 1.22
N LYS A 34 7.35 13.04 1.28
CA LYS A 34 6.57 13.29 2.50
C LYS A 34 6.80 12.20 3.56
N ALA A 35 7.13 10.98 3.13
CA ALA A 35 7.39 9.84 4.00
C ALA A 35 8.71 9.97 4.77
N GLU A 36 9.69 10.70 4.24
CA GLU A 36 10.91 11.05 4.98
C GLU A 36 10.60 11.84 6.27
N LYS A 37 9.52 12.63 6.29
CA LYS A 37 9.05 13.38 7.47
C LYS A 37 8.38 12.49 8.55
N ILE A 38 8.07 11.24 8.22
CA ILE A 38 7.48 10.24 9.12
C ILE A 38 8.46 9.10 9.46
N ALA A 39 9.73 9.21 9.05
CA ALA A 39 10.78 8.28 9.45
C ALA A 39 10.85 8.18 10.99
N GLY A 40 10.85 6.95 11.52
CA GLY A 40 10.83 6.68 12.96
C GLY A 40 9.45 6.79 13.63
N LYS A 41 8.37 7.10 12.90
CA LYS A 41 7.00 7.13 13.41
C LYS A 41 6.23 5.87 13.00
N LYS A 42 5.24 5.47 13.81
CA LYS A 42 4.34 4.36 13.47
C LYS A 42 3.43 4.78 12.32
N VAL A 43 3.45 4.01 11.23
CA VAL A 43 2.65 4.26 10.02
C VAL A 43 1.58 3.19 9.92
N VAL A 44 0.34 3.61 9.63
CA VAL A 44 -0.77 2.71 9.29
C VAL A 44 -1.02 2.83 7.79
N VAL A 45 -0.94 1.71 7.08
CA VAL A 45 -1.26 1.64 5.65
C VAL A 45 -2.62 0.95 5.53
N ILE A 46 -3.61 1.67 4.99
CA ILE A 46 -4.94 1.13 4.73
C ILE A 46 -5.05 0.93 3.22
N ILE A 47 -5.23 -0.32 2.80
CA ILE A 47 -5.46 -0.68 1.41
C ILE A 47 -6.94 -0.99 1.29
N VAL A 48 -7.67 -0.20 0.49
CA VAL A 48 -9.05 -0.49 0.14
C VAL A 48 -9.01 -1.18 -1.23
N VAL A 49 -9.27 -2.48 -1.24
CA VAL A 49 -9.54 -3.22 -2.46
C VAL A 49 -11.03 -3.15 -2.75
N PRO A 50 -11.46 -3.00 -4.02
CA PRO A 50 -12.86 -3.20 -4.36
C PRO A 50 -13.24 -4.62 -3.95
N ASP A 51 -14.42 -4.80 -3.36
CA ASP A 51 -14.98 -6.15 -3.21
C ASP A 51 -15.12 -6.73 -4.61
N ASP A 52 -14.46 -7.85 -4.87
CA ASP A 52 -14.75 -8.67 -6.03
C ASP A 52 -16.24 -9.03 -5.90
N ILE A 53 -17.08 -8.49 -6.78
CA ILE A 53 -18.40 -9.07 -7.03
C ILE A 53 -18.09 -10.48 -7.56
N GLU A 54 -18.33 -11.50 -6.75
CA GLU A 54 -18.25 -12.91 -7.13
C GLU A 54 -19.08 -13.11 -8.41
N GLU A 55 -18.43 -13.43 -9.54
CA GLU A 55 -19.07 -14.02 -10.73
C GLU A 55 -19.06 -15.55 -10.63
#